data_AF-A0A7X0NQK6-F1
#
_entry.id   AF-A0A7X0NQK6-F1
#
_cell.length_a   1.000
_cell.length_b   1.000
_cell.length_c   1.000
_cell.angle_alpha   90.00
_cell.angle_beta   90.00
_cell.angle_gamma   90.00
#
_symmetry.space_group_name_H-M   'P 1'
#
loop_
_entity.id
_entity.type
_entity.pdbx_description
1 polymer ?
#
loop_
_entity_poly.entity_id
_entity_poly.type
_entity_poly.pdbx_seq_one_letter_code
_entity_poly.pdbx_strand_id
1 'polypeptide(L)'
;MTLTKALTVVTLAALAAGCQFAGPAPAARDAPSRSEPVAGTTTAPPATVPPDKVLAAREGTLGGHTFNVEIVQLLRRERFVNLTFTATVTKDGGGLGWQVHNAFAAVPSQNPTVDGVFLVDVKNAKKHLVALDSEGRCVCSRIEALFLKQDQKAVFSATFAAPPADVGSVDVHIPNVGTLANVPIS
;
A
#
# COMPACT_ATOMS: atom_id res chain seq x y z
N MET A 1 35.86 -40.89 -44.79
CA MET A 1 34.80 -40.82 -43.76
C MET A 1 35.48 -40.49 -42.44
N THR A 2 35.50 -39.21 -42.04
CA THR A 2 36.37 -38.74 -40.94
C THR A 2 35.68 -38.82 -39.58
N LEU A 3 36.11 -39.80 -38.77
CA LEU A 3 36.13 -39.79 -37.30
C LEU A 3 36.92 -38.58 -36.77
N THR A 4 36.61 -38.06 -35.58
CA THR A 4 37.57 -37.88 -34.45
C THR A 4 36.82 -37.59 -33.13
N LYS A 5 37.32 -38.21 -32.05
CA LYS A 5 36.91 -38.18 -30.63
C LYS A 5 37.23 -36.84 -29.91
N ALA A 6 36.55 -36.58 -28.79
CA ALA A 6 37.25 -36.25 -27.53
C ALA A 6 36.31 -36.40 -26.31
N LEU A 7 36.89 -36.94 -25.24
CA LEU A 7 36.30 -37.31 -23.95
C LEU A 7 36.98 -36.43 -22.89
N THR A 8 36.24 -35.82 -21.96
CA THR A 8 36.80 -35.37 -20.68
C THR A 8 35.78 -35.48 -19.55
N VAL A 9 36.22 -36.08 -18.45
CA VAL A 9 35.48 -36.46 -17.23
C VAL A 9 35.98 -35.58 -16.06
N VAL A 10 35.30 -35.74 -14.91
CA VAL A 10 35.71 -35.47 -13.51
C VAL A 10 35.48 -34.01 -13.05
N THR A 11 34.95 -33.63 -11.86
CA THR A 11 34.86 -34.21 -10.49
C THR A 11 33.89 -33.31 -9.67
N LEU A 12 32.83 -33.78 -9.01
CA LEU A 12 32.65 -34.21 -7.59
C LEU A 12 33.21 -33.32 -6.44
N ALA A 13 32.38 -33.18 -5.39
CA ALA A 13 32.63 -32.75 -3.98
C ALA A 13 32.33 -31.28 -3.64
N ALA A 14 31.76 -30.87 -2.49
CA ALA A 14 31.25 -31.54 -1.27
C ALA A 14 30.36 -30.55 -0.47
N LEU A 15 29.49 -31.08 0.41
CA LEU A 15 28.73 -30.36 1.42
C LEU A 15 29.64 -29.76 2.52
N ALA A 16 29.28 -28.58 3.02
CA ALA A 16 29.70 -28.13 4.35
C ALA A 16 28.53 -27.44 5.07
N ALA A 17 27.95 -28.16 6.02
CA ALA A 17 27.17 -27.61 7.11
C ALA A 17 28.12 -26.94 8.11
N GLY A 18 27.76 -25.74 8.59
CA GLY A 18 28.51 -24.99 9.59
C GLY A 18 27.59 -24.42 10.67
N CYS A 19 27.21 -25.26 11.63
CA CYS A 19 26.80 -24.84 12.97
C CYS A 19 28.04 -24.87 13.86
N GLN A 20 28.47 -23.73 14.42
CA GLN A 20 29.45 -23.65 15.52
C GLN A 20 29.74 -22.19 15.88
N PHE A 21 29.92 -21.76 17.13
CA PHE A 21 29.86 -22.41 18.43
C PHE A 21 29.68 -21.28 19.46
N ALA A 22 28.97 -21.58 20.53
CA ALA A 22 28.80 -20.72 21.69
C ALA A 22 30.14 -20.43 22.38
N GLY A 23 30.34 -19.16 22.79
CA GLY A 23 31.41 -18.73 23.69
C GLY A 23 30.80 -18.06 24.94
N PRO A 24 31.49 -18.10 26.10
CA PRO A 24 30.88 -17.95 27.41
C PRO A 24 30.62 -16.49 27.81
N ALA A 25 29.49 -16.27 28.48
CA ALA A 25 29.20 -15.04 29.19
C ALA A 25 30.12 -14.89 30.42
N PRO A 26 30.73 -13.72 30.67
CA PRO A 26 31.25 -13.39 31.98
C PRO A 26 30.12 -13.07 32.95
N ALA A 27 30.35 -13.51 34.18
CA ALA A 27 29.44 -13.53 35.30
C ALA A 27 28.91 -12.15 35.74
N ALA A 28 27.73 -12.25 36.37
CA ALA A 28 27.00 -11.20 37.05
C ALA A 28 27.88 -10.33 37.96
N ARG A 29 27.70 -9.01 37.83
CA ARG A 29 27.94 -8.08 38.91
C ARG A 29 26.58 -7.61 39.39
N ASP A 30 26.29 -7.91 40.65
CA ASP A 30 25.18 -7.33 41.41
C ASP A 30 25.20 -5.81 41.30
N ALA A 31 24.12 -5.24 40.78
CA ALA A 31 23.79 -3.84 40.89
C ALA A 31 22.42 -3.73 41.57
N PRO A 32 22.26 -2.79 42.52
CA PRO A 32 21.13 -2.78 43.45
C PRO A 32 19.80 -2.54 42.73
N SER A 33 18.80 -3.31 43.17
CA SER A 33 17.39 -3.16 42.82
C SER A 33 16.94 -1.71 43.02
N ARG A 34 16.68 -1.02 41.89
CA ARG A 34 15.88 0.19 41.84
C ARG A 34 14.66 -0.11 40.97
N SER A 35 13.54 -0.37 41.62
CA SER A 35 12.24 -0.43 40.97
C SER A 35 11.83 0.98 40.54
N GLU A 36 12.22 1.39 39.34
CA GLU A 36 11.61 2.52 38.64
C GLU A 36 10.47 1.97 37.76
N PRO A 37 9.30 2.65 37.68
CA PRO A 37 8.23 2.21 36.81
C PRO A 37 8.72 2.31 35.36
N VAL A 38 8.72 1.19 34.64
CA VAL A 38 8.82 1.20 33.17
C VAL A 38 7.57 1.91 32.67
N ALA A 39 7.73 3.21 32.38
CA ALA A 39 6.84 3.93 31.50
C ALA A 39 6.83 3.15 30.18
N GLY A 40 5.71 2.48 29.91
CA GLY A 40 5.48 1.77 28.67
C GLY A 40 5.84 2.67 27.50
N THR A 41 6.79 2.22 26.69
CA THR A 41 7.01 2.81 25.38
C THR A 41 5.82 2.42 24.52
N THR A 42 4.73 3.19 24.64
CA THR A 42 3.68 3.23 23.63
C THR A 42 4.31 3.90 22.41
N THR A 43 4.78 3.08 21.48
CA THR A 43 5.15 3.50 20.13
C THR A 43 3.98 4.25 19.51
N ALA A 44 4.25 5.52 19.19
CA ALA A 44 3.59 6.48 18.29
C ALA A 44 2.04 6.52 18.24
N PRO A 45 1.42 7.70 18.41
CA PRO A 45 0.04 7.91 17.97
C PRO A 45 -0.12 7.50 16.49
N PRO A 46 -1.25 6.94 16.04
CA PRO A 46 -1.62 7.08 14.65
C PRO A 46 -1.58 8.58 14.35
N ALA A 47 -0.87 8.99 13.30
CA ALA A 47 -1.00 10.35 12.80
C ALA A 47 -2.46 10.53 12.38
N THR A 48 -3.26 11.09 13.28
CA THR A 48 -4.62 11.51 13.00
C THR A 48 -4.54 12.57 11.91
N VAL A 49 -4.86 12.18 10.67
CA VAL A 49 -5.10 13.11 9.57
C VAL A 49 -6.14 14.11 10.07
N PRO A 50 -5.86 15.43 10.10
CA PRO A 50 -6.86 16.43 10.45
C PRO A 50 -8.01 16.36 9.43
N PRO A 51 -9.25 16.03 9.82
CA PRO A 51 -10.28 15.62 8.87
C PRO A 51 -11.31 16.72 8.63
N ASP A 52 -10.93 17.86 8.04
CA ASP A 52 -11.95 18.90 7.78
C ASP A 52 -12.10 19.30 6.30
N LYS A 53 -11.17 18.92 5.41
CA LYS A 53 -11.25 19.30 4.00
C LYS A 53 -11.24 18.10 3.07
N VAL A 54 -12.41 17.79 2.52
CA VAL A 54 -12.56 16.91 1.36
C VAL A 54 -12.13 17.69 0.11
N LEU A 55 -11.15 17.16 -0.63
CA LEU A 55 -10.62 17.76 -1.86
C LEU A 55 -11.52 17.45 -3.07
N ALA A 56 -12.08 16.25 -3.09
CA ALA A 56 -13.06 15.81 -4.08
C ALA A 56 -13.84 14.62 -3.51
N ALA A 57 -15.09 14.45 -3.93
CA ALA A 57 -15.93 13.33 -3.55
C ALA A 57 -16.67 12.76 -4.76
N ARG A 58 -16.95 11.46 -4.73
CA ARG A 58 -17.72 10.77 -5.75
C ARG A 58 -18.41 9.54 -5.17
N GLU A 59 -19.67 9.36 -5.54
CA GLU A 59 -20.40 8.13 -5.23
C GLU A 59 -20.04 7.01 -6.23
N GLY A 60 -19.87 5.80 -5.71
CA GLY A 60 -19.79 4.57 -6.47
C GLY A 60 -20.93 3.63 -6.12
N THR A 61 -21.36 2.82 -7.09
CA THR A 61 -22.34 1.74 -6.86
C THR A 61 -21.82 0.46 -7.49
N LEU A 62 -21.75 -0.62 -6.71
CA LEU A 62 -21.29 -1.91 -7.18
C LEU A 62 -21.91 -3.04 -6.36
N GLY A 63 -22.40 -4.10 -7.03
CA GLY A 63 -22.97 -5.26 -6.35
C GLY A 63 -24.17 -4.94 -5.45
N GLY A 64 -24.93 -3.89 -5.75
CA GLY A 64 -26.07 -3.44 -4.94
C GLY A 64 -25.70 -2.54 -3.75
N HIS A 65 -24.41 -2.38 -3.45
CA HIS A 65 -23.93 -1.44 -2.45
C HIS A 65 -23.69 -0.05 -3.07
N THR A 66 -24.00 1.00 -2.31
CA THR A 66 -23.62 2.38 -2.64
C THR A 66 -22.61 2.87 -1.61
N PHE A 67 -21.57 3.55 -2.07
CA PHE A 67 -20.51 4.05 -1.20
C PHE A 67 -20.02 5.41 -1.70
N ASN A 68 -19.68 6.29 -0.76
CA ASN A 68 -19.06 7.58 -1.05
C ASN A 68 -17.54 7.46 -0.92
N VAL A 69 -16.81 7.91 -1.94
CA VAL A 69 -15.35 8.02 -1.92
C VAL A 69 -14.95 9.48 -1.82
N GLU A 70 -14.12 9.80 -0.82
CA GLU A 70 -13.67 11.16 -0.54
C GLU A 70 -12.14 11.20 -0.58
N ILE A 71 -11.57 12.04 -1.45
CA ILE A 71 -10.15 12.34 -1.42
C ILE A 71 -9.91 13.35 -0.31
N VAL A 72 -9.20 12.94 0.73
CA VAL A 72 -8.90 13.80 1.88
C VAL A 72 -7.55 14.49 1.72
N GLN A 73 -6.63 13.89 0.96
CA GLN A 73 -5.31 14.45 0.78
C GLN A 73 -4.65 13.94 -0.51
N LEU A 74 -3.96 14.84 -1.21
CA LEU A 74 -3.02 14.48 -2.25
C LEU A 74 -1.75 15.31 -2.04
N LEU A 75 -0.72 14.71 -1.47
CA LEU A 75 0.40 15.42 -0.86
C LEU A 75 1.71 15.15 -1.58
N ARG A 76 2.37 16.19 -2.07
CA ARG A 76 3.70 16.09 -2.64
C ARG A 76 4.75 15.99 -1.53
N ARG A 77 5.65 15.02 -1.70
CA ARG A 77 6.84 14.78 -0.88
C ARG A 77 8.00 14.43 -1.80
N GLU A 78 8.83 15.43 -2.07
CA GLU A 78 9.96 15.32 -3.01
C GLU A 78 9.51 14.78 -4.39
N ARG A 79 9.93 13.56 -4.72
CA ARG A 79 9.68 12.88 -6.00
C ARG A 79 8.40 12.04 -6.00
N PHE A 80 7.66 12.03 -4.89
CA PHE A 80 6.44 11.27 -4.74
C PHE A 80 5.24 12.17 -4.44
N VAL A 81 4.06 11.65 -4.75
CA VAL A 81 2.78 12.16 -4.27
C VAL A 81 2.07 11.02 -3.54
N ASN A 82 1.61 11.27 -2.32
CA ASN A 82 0.83 10.33 -1.54
C ASN A 82 -0.64 10.74 -1.56
N LEU A 83 -1.49 9.83 -2.03
CA LEU A 83 -2.94 9.96 -2.00
C LEU A 83 -3.47 9.34 -0.72
N THR A 84 -4.33 10.06 -0.01
CA THR A 84 -5.16 9.52 1.07
C THR A 84 -6.62 9.76 0.72
N PHE A 85 -7.44 8.73 0.81
CA PHE A 85 -8.87 8.81 0.56
C PHE A 85 -9.65 7.89 1.50
N THR A 86 -10.95 8.11 1.59
CA THR A 86 -11.84 7.28 2.39
C THR A 86 -12.97 6.72 1.56
N ALA A 87 -13.49 5.56 1.95
CA ALA A 87 -14.74 5.04 1.44
C ALA A 87 -15.70 4.77 2.59
N THR A 88 -16.94 5.20 2.44
CA THR A 88 -18.03 4.97 3.40
C THR A 88 -19.21 4.34 2.70
N VAL A 89 -19.74 3.23 3.20
CA VAL A 89 -20.94 2.60 2.61
C VAL A 89 -22.17 3.38 3.06
N THR A 90 -22.90 3.95 2.09
CA THR A 90 -24.11 4.75 2.33
C THR A 90 -25.38 3.93 2.14
N LYS A 91 -25.29 2.81 1.42
CA LYS A 91 -26.38 1.84 1.28
C LYS A 91 -25.82 0.43 1.20
N ASP A 92 -26.30 -0.45 2.08
CA ASP A 92 -25.93 -1.86 2.06
C ASP A 92 -26.79 -2.65 1.04
N GLY A 93 -26.13 -3.45 0.21
CA GLY A 93 -26.73 -4.39 -0.74
C GLY A 93 -26.97 -5.78 -0.15
N GLY A 94 -26.55 -6.03 1.10
CA GLY A 94 -26.72 -7.29 1.82
C GLY A 94 -25.47 -8.17 1.86
N GLY A 95 -25.63 -9.43 2.25
CA GLY A 95 -24.53 -10.39 2.37
C GLY A 95 -23.56 -10.08 3.51
N LEU A 96 -22.26 -10.22 3.24
CA LEU A 96 -21.20 -9.95 4.22
C LEU A 96 -20.84 -8.44 4.32
N GLY A 97 -21.45 -7.59 3.49
CA GLY A 97 -21.07 -6.21 3.27
C GLY A 97 -20.30 -6.02 1.96
N TRP A 98 -20.01 -4.76 1.62
CA TRP A 98 -19.31 -4.41 0.40
C TRP A 98 -17.83 -4.82 0.48
N GLN A 99 -17.42 -5.71 -0.41
CA GLN A 99 -16.02 -6.12 -0.53
C GLN A 99 -15.22 -5.08 -1.31
N VAL A 100 -14.33 -4.37 -0.60
CA VAL A 100 -13.68 -3.14 -1.08
C VAL A 100 -12.83 -3.37 -2.35
N HIS A 101 -12.15 -4.51 -2.45
CA HIS A 101 -11.27 -4.77 -3.60
C HIS A 101 -11.99 -4.83 -4.95
N ASN A 102 -13.31 -5.01 -4.96
CA ASN A 102 -14.09 -5.01 -6.19
C ASN A 102 -14.09 -3.63 -6.90
N ALA A 103 -13.75 -2.55 -6.19
CA ALA A 103 -13.60 -1.23 -6.80
C ALA A 103 -12.14 -0.75 -6.87
N PHE A 104 -11.28 -1.13 -5.93
CA PHE A 104 -9.97 -0.48 -5.81
C PHE A 104 -8.79 -1.28 -6.36
N ALA A 105 -8.95 -2.60 -6.55
CA ALA A 105 -7.90 -3.42 -7.13
C ALA A 105 -7.87 -3.30 -8.66
N ALA A 106 -6.68 -3.39 -9.25
CA ALA A 106 -6.51 -3.36 -10.70
C ALA A 106 -7.06 -4.63 -11.37
N VAL A 107 -6.79 -5.78 -10.75
CA VAL A 107 -7.19 -7.11 -11.21
C VAL A 107 -7.50 -8.01 -10.00
N PRO A 108 -8.33 -9.05 -10.16
CA PRO A 108 -8.51 -10.06 -9.12
C PRO A 108 -7.17 -10.68 -8.71
N SER A 109 -6.87 -10.70 -7.41
CA SER A 109 -5.65 -11.29 -6.87
C SER A 109 -5.87 -11.88 -5.47
N GLN A 110 -4.98 -12.75 -5.02
CA GLN A 110 -5.04 -13.35 -3.67
C GLN A 110 -4.75 -12.32 -2.56
N ASN A 111 -3.92 -11.32 -2.86
CA ASN A 111 -3.53 -10.26 -1.93
C ASN A 111 -3.89 -8.91 -2.54
N PRO A 112 -5.18 -8.57 -2.67
CA PRO A 112 -5.58 -7.36 -3.36
C PRO A 112 -5.14 -6.11 -2.61
N THR A 113 -4.78 -5.10 -3.39
CA THR A 113 -4.34 -3.79 -2.91
C THR A 113 -5.11 -2.69 -3.65
N VAL A 114 -4.81 -1.44 -3.36
CA VAL A 114 -5.42 -0.26 -4.02
C VAL A 114 -4.70 0.07 -5.35
N ASP A 115 -4.02 -0.89 -5.95
CA ASP A 115 -3.21 -0.74 -7.18
C ASP A 115 -4.02 -0.38 -8.44
N GLY A 116 -5.35 -0.50 -8.40
CA GLY A 116 -6.24 -0.07 -9.47
C GLY A 116 -6.42 1.45 -9.56
N VAL A 117 -6.12 2.17 -8.47
CA VAL A 117 -6.20 3.64 -8.45
C VAL A 117 -5.01 4.25 -9.18
N PHE A 118 -5.25 5.26 -10.01
CA PHE A 118 -4.18 5.97 -10.72
C PHE A 118 -4.45 7.46 -10.82
N LEU A 119 -3.38 8.23 -11.02
CA LEU A 119 -3.47 9.67 -11.29
C LEU A 119 -3.34 9.91 -12.80
N VAL A 120 -4.06 10.91 -13.30
CA VAL A 120 -3.91 11.43 -14.67
C VAL A 120 -3.47 12.87 -14.60
N ASP A 121 -2.24 13.11 -15.03
CA ASP A 121 -1.72 14.44 -15.33
C ASP A 121 -2.22 14.85 -16.71
N VAL A 122 -3.37 15.53 -16.72
CA VAL A 122 -4.04 15.99 -17.94
C VAL A 122 -3.16 16.97 -18.70
N LYS A 123 -2.41 17.83 -18.00
CA LYS A 123 -1.53 18.85 -18.59
C LYS A 123 -0.42 18.22 -19.43
N ASN A 124 0.16 17.11 -18.97
CA ASN A 124 1.26 16.42 -19.65
C ASN A 124 0.84 15.09 -20.33
N ALA A 125 -0.46 14.80 -20.43
CA ALA A 125 -1.01 13.57 -21.01
C ALA A 125 -0.38 12.29 -20.41
N LYS A 126 -0.19 12.24 -19.08
CA LYS A 126 0.54 11.17 -18.41
C LYS A 126 -0.31 10.45 -17.36
N LYS A 127 -0.31 9.12 -17.42
CA LYS A 127 -0.87 8.24 -16.38
C LYS A 127 0.21 7.88 -15.36
N HIS A 128 -0.08 8.06 -14.08
CA HIS A 128 0.78 7.66 -12.97
C HIS A 128 0.15 6.47 -12.26
N LEU A 129 0.80 5.31 -12.35
CA LEU A 129 0.43 4.10 -11.61
C LEU A 129 1.00 4.16 -10.19
N VAL A 130 0.40 3.38 -9.29
CA VAL A 130 0.90 3.24 -7.93
C VAL A 130 2.34 2.72 -7.96
N ALA A 131 3.20 3.29 -7.11
CA ALA A 131 4.57 2.88 -6.96
C ALA A 131 4.65 1.45 -6.41
N LEU A 132 5.69 0.74 -6.85
CA LEU A 132 6.05 -0.58 -6.34
C LEU A 132 7.34 -0.48 -5.53
N ASP A 133 7.45 -1.27 -4.47
CA ASP A 133 8.68 -1.42 -3.71
C ASP A 133 9.71 -2.28 -4.47
N SER A 134 10.88 -2.50 -3.88
CA SER A 134 11.96 -3.31 -4.46
C SER A 134 11.60 -4.79 -4.66
N GLU A 135 10.52 -5.27 -4.04
CA GLU A 135 10.00 -6.62 -4.19
C GLU A 135 8.81 -6.68 -5.16
N GLY A 136 8.47 -5.56 -5.82
CA GLY A 136 7.35 -5.47 -6.74
C GLY A 136 5.99 -5.35 -6.06
N ARG A 137 5.93 -5.07 -4.75
CA ARG A 137 4.67 -4.92 -4.01
C ARG A 137 4.17 -3.49 -4.05
N CYS A 138 2.85 -3.32 -4.08
CA CYS A 138 2.23 -2.00 -4.06
C CYS A 138 2.64 -1.20 -2.82
N VAL A 139 3.06 0.04 -3.01
CA VAL A 139 3.22 1.03 -1.93
C VAL A 139 1.87 1.70 -1.68
N CYS A 140 0.91 0.89 -1.23
CA CYS A 140 -0.47 1.29 -0.97
C CYS A 140 -1.15 0.38 0.07
N SER A 141 -2.37 0.72 0.46
CA SER A 141 -3.18 -0.08 1.37
C SER A 141 -3.46 -1.48 0.82
N ARG A 142 -3.34 -2.47 1.70
CA ARG A 142 -3.87 -3.83 1.49
C ARG A 142 -5.34 -3.84 1.82
N ILE A 143 -6.12 -4.57 1.04
CA ILE A 143 -7.60 -4.62 1.15
C ILE A 143 -8.12 -6.06 1.05
N GLU A 144 -7.26 -7.02 1.37
CA GLU A 144 -7.62 -8.42 1.50
C GLU A 144 -8.67 -8.60 2.60
N ALA A 145 -9.72 -9.36 2.28
CA ALA A 145 -10.82 -9.68 3.20
C ALA A 145 -11.47 -8.46 3.90
N LEU A 146 -11.39 -7.26 3.32
CA LEU A 146 -12.04 -6.07 3.86
C LEU A 146 -13.47 -5.94 3.32
N PHE A 147 -14.43 -6.06 4.23
CA PHE A 147 -15.86 -5.87 3.97
C PHE A 147 -16.38 -4.70 4.81
N LEU A 148 -17.02 -3.73 4.16
CA LEU A 148 -17.66 -2.61 4.83
C LEU A 148 -19.18 -2.77 4.81
N LYS A 149 -19.81 -2.66 5.97
CA LYS A 149 -21.27 -2.59 6.12
C LYS A 149 -21.74 -1.14 6.10
N GLN A 150 -23.06 -0.93 6.12
CA GLN A 150 -23.63 0.42 6.17
C GLN A 150 -23.00 1.29 7.25
N ASP A 151 -22.74 2.54 6.90
CA ASP A 151 -22.13 3.58 7.73
C ASP A 151 -20.69 3.28 8.19
N GLN A 152 -20.12 2.12 7.82
CA GLN A 152 -18.70 1.85 8.04
C GLN A 152 -17.85 2.61 7.04
N LYS A 153 -16.75 3.14 7.57
CA LYS A 153 -15.76 3.94 6.86
C LYS A 153 -14.38 3.33 7.01
N ALA A 154 -13.60 3.34 5.94
CA ALA A 154 -12.18 3.00 5.97
C ALA A 154 -11.35 4.06 5.25
N VAL A 155 -10.08 4.17 5.65
CA VAL A 155 -9.08 5.06 5.06
C VAL A 155 -8.11 4.23 4.24
N PHE A 156 -7.73 4.73 3.08
CA PHE A 156 -6.81 4.10 2.15
C PHE A 156 -5.72 5.08 1.74
N SER A 157 -4.56 4.55 1.37
CA SER A 157 -3.47 5.34 0.82
C SER A 157 -2.81 4.65 -0.38
N ALA A 158 -2.25 5.46 -1.28
CA ALA A 158 -1.46 5.00 -2.41
C ALA A 158 -0.37 6.02 -2.74
N THR A 159 0.84 5.55 -3.04
CA THR A 159 1.98 6.40 -3.39
C THR A 159 2.24 6.36 -4.89
N PHE A 160 2.50 7.52 -5.50
CA PHE A 160 2.75 7.68 -6.92
C PHE A 160 4.06 8.43 -7.15
N ALA A 161 4.72 8.20 -8.29
CA ALA A 161 5.73 9.13 -8.76
C ALA A 161 5.07 10.50 -8.99
N ALA A 162 5.67 11.57 -8.48
CA ALA A 162 5.11 12.90 -8.60
C ALA A 162 5.06 13.36 -10.07
N PRO A 163 3.98 14.03 -10.51
CA PRO A 163 3.99 14.84 -11.72
C PRO A 163 5.11 15.91 -11.67
N PRO A 164 5.46 16.56 -12.80
CA PRO A 164 6.33 17.74 -12.80
C PRO A 164 5.92 18.81 -11.76
N ALA A 165 6.89 19.62 -11.30
CA ALA A 165 6.67 20.56 -10.20
C ALA A 165 5.65 21.67 -10.51
N ASP A 166 5.44 21.96 -11.79
CA ASP A 166 4.49 22.93 -12.33
C ASP A 166 3.08 22.35 -12.56
N VAL A 167 2.84 21.11 -12.11
CA VAL A 167 1.51 20.46 -12.09
C VAL A 167 0.93 20.57 -10.68
N GLY A 168 -0.04 21.47 -10.53
CA GLY A 168 -0.71 21.75 -9.26
C GLY A 168 -1.95 20.89 -8.99
N SER A 169 -2.47 20.19 -9.98
CA SER A 169 -3.61 19.29 -9.84
C SER A 169 -3.54 18.13 -10.84
N VAL A 170 -4.21 17.04 -10.50
CA VAL A 170 -4.37 15.85 -11.34
C VAL A 170 -5.79 15.30 -11.19
N ASP A 171 -6.19 14.45 -12.11
CA ASP A 171 -7.40 13.67 -11.93
C ASP A 171 -7.05 12.37 -11.18
N VAL A 172 -7.88 11.98 -10.21
CA VAL A 172 -7.77 10.69 -9.51
C VAL A 172 -8.79 9.75 -10.11
N HIS A 173 -8.34 8.66 -10.72
CA HIS A 173 -9.24 7.64 -11.26
C HIS A 173 -9.31 6.44 -10.33
N ILE A 174 -10.53 6.02 -10.01
CA ILE A 174 -10.82 4.84 -9.19
C ILE A 174 -11.67 3.87 -10.02
N PRO A 175 -11.25 2.61 -10.19
CA PRO A 175 -12.03 1.63 -10.96
C PRO A 175 -13.46 1.49 -10.44
N ASN A 176 -14.43 1.32 -11.34
CA ASN A 176 -15.85 1.17 -11.03
C ASN A 176 -16.53 2.35 -10.28
N VAL A 177 -15.78 3.41 -9.95
CA VAL A 177 -16.29 4.68 -9.36
C VAL A 177 -16.18 5.81 -10.38
N GLY A 178 -15.06 5.86 -11.11
CA GLY A 178 -14.77 6.86 -12.13
C GLY A 178 -13.73 7.88 -11.67
N THR A 179 -13.75 9.05 -12.32
CA THR A 179 -12.70 10.07 -12.19
C THR A 179 -13.11 11.21 -11.27
N LEU A 180 -12.31 11.53 -10.27
CA LEU A 180 -12.40 12.77 -9.51
C LEU A 180 -11.44 13.78 -10.13
N ALA A 181 -11.98 14.79 -10.82
CA ALA A 181 -11.19 15.71 -11.62
C ALA A 181 -10.57 16.84 -10.80
N ASN A 182 -9.45 17.38 -11.28
CA ASN A 182 -8.80 18.59 -10.74
C ASN A 182 -8.49 18.53 -9.23
N VAL A 183 -8.11 17.36 -8.72
CA VAL A 183 -7.71 17.20 -7.32
C VAL A 183 -6.38 17.95 -7.10
N PRO A 184 -6.34 18.94 -6.19
CA PRO A 184 -5.14 19.72 -5.95
C PRO A 184 -4.06 18.89 -5.27
N ILE A 185 -2.81 19.04 -5.73
CA ILE A 185 -1.63 18.51 -5.07
C ILE A 185 -1.13 19.58 -4.10
N SER A 186 -1.11 19.25 -2.80
CA SER A 186 -0.58 20.12 -1.72
C SER A 186 0.90 19.89 -1.46
#